data_AF-A0A7C2BH96-F1
#
_entry.id   AF-A0A7C2BH96-F1
#
_cell.length_a   1.000
_cell.length_b   1.000
_cell.length_c   1.000
_cell.angle_alpha   90.00
_cell.angle_beta   90.00
_cell.angle_gamma   90.00
#
_symmetry.space_group_name_H-M   'P 1'
#
loop_
_entity.id
_entity.type
_entity.pdbx_description
1 polymer ?
#
loop_
_entity_poly.entity_id
_entity_poly.type
_entity_poly.pdbx_seq_one_letter_code
_entity_poly.pdbx_strand_id
1 'polypeptide(L)'
;MSETAFEAELRAWVDQVYRRRGQLARRRVEAQVFDLLEKERRWLTLLTVIVMLGIYGTPFIGAAAVAGGLAVLYVGSIASGLITVRYASRVERSIDPSEPARAAAEAWETRPALDPARRARLLRLMNLFRAAHLPGARELLMAELGELSADPDFARWRLIRDLKDLILAEGPALG
;
A
#
# COMPACT_ATOMS: atom_id res chain seq x y z
N MET A 1 -4.64 -18.74 -30.58
CA MET A 1 -4.04 -17.45 -30.18
C MET A 1 -2.72 -17.32 -30.89
N SER A 2 -2.51 -16.27 -31.70
CA SER A 2 -1.18 -16.01 -32.28
C SER A 2 -0.19 -15.69 -31.17
N GLU A 3 1.09 -16.00 -31.37
CA GLU A 3 2.17 -15.74 -30.42
C GLU A 3 2.19 -14.27 -29.97
N THR A 4 1.92 -13.36 -30.90
CA THR A 4 1.81 -11.92 -30.66
C THR A 4 0.67 -11.53 -29.72
N ALA A 5 -0.47 -12.21 -29.78
CA ALA A 5 -1.62 -11.92 -28.94
C ALA A 5 -1.37 -12.35 -27.48
N PHE A 6 -0.72 -13.50 -27.28
CA PHE A 6 -0.32 -13.95 -25.95
C PHE A 6 0.67 -12.99 -25.30
N GLU A 7 1.69 -12.54 -26.02
CA GLU A 7 2.68 -11.62 -25.47
C GLU A 7 2.07 -10.27 -25.10
N ALA A 8 1.15 -9.75 -25.92
CA ALA A 8 0.43 -8.53 -25.61
C ALA A 8 -0.41 -8.68 -24.33
N GLU A 9 -1.12 -9.82 -24.17
CA GLU A 9 -1.91 -10.09 -22.97
C GLU A 9 -1.04 -10.27 -21.73
N LEU A 10 0.09 -10.97 -21.86
CA LEU A 10 1.05 -11.18 -20.78
C LEU A 10 1.64 -9.83 -20.33
N ARG A 11 1.98 -8.94 -21.27
CA ARG A 11 2.50 -7.61 -20.97
C ARG A 11 1.47 -6.76 -20.23
N ALA A 12 0.23 -6.75 -20.72
CA ALA A 12 -0.87 -6.04 -20.07
C ALA A 12 -1.12 -6.56 -18.65
N TRP A 13 -0.96 -7.87 -18.43
CA TRP A 13 -1.07 -8.49 -17.11
C TRP A 13 0.10 -8.10 -16.19
N VAL A 14 1.35 -8.12 -16.67
CA VAL A 14 2.51 -7.62 -15.91
C VAL A 14 2.26 -6.18 -15.45
N ASP A 15 1.86 -5.30 -16.37
CA ASP A 15 1.53 -3.90 -16.05
C ASP A 15 0.40 -3.79 -15.03
N GLN A 16 -0.57 -4.71 -15.05
CA GLN A 16 -1.66 -4.75 -14.07
C GLN A 16 -1.16 -5.16 -12.68
N VAL A 17 -0.28 -6.16 -12.59
CA VAL A 17 0.32 -6.63 -11.32
C VAL A 17 1.09 -5.50 -10.65
N TYR A 18 1.97 -4.81 -11.39
CA TYR A 18 2.76 -3.71 -10.82
C TYR A 18 1.91 -2.48 -10.49
N ARG A 19 0.86 -2.19 -11.27
CA ARG A 19 -0.11 -1.15 -10.89
C ARG A 19 -0.81 -1.47 -9.59
N ARG A 20 -1.28 -2.71 -9.37
CA ARG A 20 -1.87 -3.12 -8.09
C ARG A 20 -0.88 -3.03 -6.94
N ARG A 21 0.37 -3.46 -7.15
CA ARG A 21 1.44 -3.32 -6.16
C ARG A 21 1.67 -1.86 -5.75
N GLY A 22 1.74 -0.95 -6.73
CA GLY A 22 1.86 0.49 -6.47
C GLY A 22 0.65 1.04 -5.70
N GLN A 23 -0.57 0.58 -6.01
CA GLN A 23 -1.77 0.95 -5.26
C GLN A 23 -1.75 0.47 -3.81
N LEU A 24 -1.26 -0.74 -3.53
CA LEU A 24 -1.14 -1.22 -2.15
C LEU A 24 -0.07 -0.50 -1.37
N ALA A 25 1.07 -0.19 -1.98
CA ALA A 25 2.09 0.65 -1.36
C ALA A 25 1.48 2.00 -0.97
N ARG A 26 0.73 2.62 -1.88
CA ARG A 26 0.00 3.87 -1.62
C ARG A 26 -1.03 3.73 -0.50
N ARG A 27 -1.87 2.68 -0.52
CA ARG A 27 -2.88 2.44 0.54
C ARG A 27 -2.25 2.23 1.92
N ARG A 28 -1.12 1.52 2.00
CA ARG A 28 -0.39 1.33 3.28
C ARG A 28 0.12 2.66 3.81
N VAL A 29 0.66 3.49 2.93
CA VAL A 29 1.13 4.82 3.31
C VAL A 29 -0.04 5.72 3.71
N GLU A 30 -1.15 5.69 2.98
CA GLU A 30 -2.39 6.42 3.33
C GLU A 30 -2.94 5.96 4.69
N ALA A 31 -2.97 4.65 4.97
CA ALA A 31 -3.41 4.11 6.26
C ALA A 31 -2.49 4.56 7.41
N GLN A 32 -1.16 4.58 7.20
CA GLN A 32 -0.22 5.11 8.20
C GLN A 32 -0.42 6.60 8.45
N VAL A 33 -0.71 7.39 7.41
CA VAL A 33 -1.07 8.80 7.54
C VAL A 33 -2.36 8.96 8.30
N PHE A 34 -3.38 8.15 8.02
CA PHE A 34 -4.67 8.19 8.71
C PHE A 34 -4.52 7.85 10.19
N ASP A 35 -3.76 6.82 10.55
CA ASP A 35 -3.47 6.47 11.94
C ASP A 35 -2.73 7.59 12.68
N LEU A 36 -1.81 8.28 11.99
CA LEU A 36 -1.09 9.43 12.55
C LEU A 36 -2.07 10.59 12.84
N LEU A 37 -2.92 10.91 11.87
CA LEU A 37 -3.95 11.95 11.98
C LEU A 37 -4.96 11.62 13.09
N GLU A 38 -5.33 10.34 13.25
CA GLU A 38 -6.27 9.94 14.28
C GLU A 38 -5.65 10.04 15.68
N LYS A 39 -4.38 9.67 15.84
CA LYS A 39 -3.62 9.91 17.09
C LYS A 39 -3.52 11.40 17.40
N GLU A 40 -3.25 12.23 16.39
CA GLU A 40 -3.17 13.68 16.51
C GLU A 40 -4.51 14.29 16.94
N ARG A 41 -5.61 13.85 16.33
CA ARG A 41 -6.97 14.25 16.71
C ARG A 41 -7.30 13.86 18.16
N ARG A 42 -6.91 12.66 18.61
CA ARG A 42 -7.10 12.25 20.02
C ARG A 42 -6.32 13.14 20.98
N TRP A 43 -5.07 13.49 20.65
CA TRP A 43 -4.28 14.42 21.45
C TRP A 43 -4.90 15.81 21.52
N LEU A 44 -5.34 16.37 20.40
CA LEU A 44 -6.02 17.67 20.36
C LEU A 44 -7.33 17.64 21.16
N THR A 45 -8.08 16.54 21.10
CA THR A 45 -9.31 16.36 21.87
C THR A 45 -9.01 16.35 23.38
N LEU A 46 -7.99 15.58 23.80
CA LEU A 46 -7.54 15.55 25.20
C LEU A 46 -7.11 16.95 25.67
N LEU A 47 -6.34 17.66 24.85
CA LEU A 47 -5.84 19.00 25.18
C LEU A 47 -6.98 20.02 25.28
N THR A 48 -7.99 19.92 24.42
CA THR A 48 -9.22 20.72 24.50
C THR A 48 -9.98 20.45 25.80
N VAL A 49 -10.11 19.19 26.20
CA VAL A 49 -10.74 18.80 27.47
C VAL A 49 -9.97 19.38 28.66
N ILE A 50 -8.63 19.31 28.65
CA ILE A 50 -7.78 19.90 29.70
C ILE A 50 -8.01 21.41 29.80
N VAL A 51 -8.08 22.11 28.67
CA VAL A 51 -8.32 23.55 28.67
C VAL A 51 -9.74 23.89 29.12
N MET A 52 -10.75 23.12 28.73
CA MET A 52 -12.09 23.28 29.30
C MET A 52 -12.11 23.09 30.82
N LEU A 53 -11.44 22.07 31.34
CA LEU A 53 -11.26 21.86 32.78
C LEU A 53 -10.54 23.03 33.45
N GLY A 54 -9.50 23.58 32.82
CA GLY A 54 -8.82 24.79 33.29
C GLY A 54 -9.72 26.02 33.34
N ILE A 55 -10.59 26.20 32.34
CA ILE A 55 -11.57 27.30 32.28
C ILE A 55 -12.65 27.13 33.36
N TYR A 56 -13.16 25.91 33.59
CA TYR A 56 -14.07 25.65 34.70
C TYR A 56 -13.39 25.78 36.07
N GLY A 57 -12.09 25.49 36.15
CA GLY A 57 -11.25 25.64 37.34
C GLY A 57 -10.71 27.05 37.57
N THR A 58 -10.96 28.02 36.69
CA THR A 58 -10.48 29.41 36.79
C THR A 58 -10.68 30.06 38.16
N PRO A 59 -11.82 29.90 38.88
CA PRO A 59 -11.97 30.48 40.23
C PRO A 59 -10.97 29.93 41.26
N PHE A 60 -10.30 28.80 40.99
CA PHE A 60 -9.35 28.15 41.90
C PHE A 60 -7.87 28.33 41.48
N ILE A 61 -7.58 28.45 40.17
CA ILE A 61 -6.19 28.37 39.63
C ILE A 61 -5.74 29.70 38.99
N GLY A 62 -6.65 30.64 38.75
CA GLY A 62 -6.35 31.99 38.26
C GLY A 62 -6.13 32.11 36.74
N ALA A 63 -6.24 33.34 36.22
CA ALA A 63 -6.22 33.64 34.79
C ALA A 63 -4.89 33.31 34.07
N ALA A 64 -3.77 33.28 34.79
CA ALA A 64 -2.47 32.94 34.25
C ALA A 64 -2.38 31.48 33.79
N ALA A 65 -3.06 30.55 34.49
CA ALA A 65 -3.10 29.13 34.11
C ALA A 65 -3.90 28.91 32.81
N VAL A 66 -4.99 29.66 32.63
CA VAL A 66 -5.82 29.63 31.41
C VAL A 66 -5.03 30.16 30.20
N ALA A 67 -4.32 31.28 30.36
CA ALA A 67 -3.48 31.85 29.31
C ALA A 67 -2.32 30.91 28.91
N GLY A 68 -1.69 30.26 29.89
CA GLY A 68 -0.66 29.23 29.63
C GLY A 68 -1.21 28.02 28.87
N GLY A 69 -2.39 27.52 29.25
CA GLY A 69 -3.04 26.42 28.54
C GLY A 69 -3.42 26.75 27.10
N LEU A 70 -3.92 27.97 26.85
CA LEU A 70 -4.20 28.48 25.51
C LEU A 70 -2.94 28.62 24.65
N ALA A 71 -1.85 29.11 25.23
CA ALA A 71 -0.57 29.22 24.53
C ALA A 71 -0.03 27.83 24.12
N VAL A 72 -0.13 26.83 25.01
CA VAL A 72 0.26 25.45 24.71
C VAL A 72 -0.63 24.82 23.62
N LEU A 73 -1.94 25.06 23.65
CA LEU A 73 -2.86 24.65 22.57
C LEU A 73 -2.46 25.26 21.23
N TYR A 74 -2.19 26.56 21.20
CA TYR A 74 -1.89 27.29 19.99
C TYR A 74 -0.55 26.86 19.37
N VAL A 75 0.49 26.72 20.21
CA VAL A 75 1.79 26.20 19.76
C VAL A 75 1.67 24.73 19.33
N GLY A 76 0.90 23.93 20.09
CA GLY A 76 0.64 22.53 19.78
C GLY A 76 -0.07 22.34 18.45
N SER A 77 -1.07 23.17 18.13
CA SER A 77 -1.82 23.09 16.87
C SER A 77 -1.00 23.53 15.66
N ILE A 78 -0.16 24.55 15.80
CA ILE A 78 0.75 24.99 14.74
C ILE A 78 1.82 23.92 14.47
N ALA A 79 2.44 23.37 15.51
CA ALA A 79 3.44 22.32 15.38
C ALA A 79 2.84 21.06 14.73
N SER A 80 1.65 20.67 15.17
CA SER A 80 0.82 19.60 14.61
C SER A 80 0.59 19.78 13.10
N GLY A 81 0.03 20.93 12.69
CA GLY A 81 -0.19 21.23 11.28
C GLY A 81 1.09 21.17 10.43
N LEU A 82 2.21 21.66 10.97
CA LEU A 82 3.49 21.66 10.26
C LEU A 82 4.09 20.25 10.09
N ILE A 83 3.91 19.39 11.10
CA ILE A 83 4.32 17.98 11.06
C ILE A 83 3.50 17.24 10.00
N THR A 84 2.18 17.41 10.01
CA THR A 84 1.27 16.75 9.07
C THR A 84 1.54 17.16 7.63
N VAL A 85 1.78 18.45 7.34
CA VAL A 85 2.16 18.92 6.00
C VAL A 85 3.53 18.40 5.57
N ARG A 86 4.52 18.38 6.46
CA ARG A 86 5.84 17.80 6.15
C ARG A 86 5.77 16.31 5.90
N TYR A 87 4.93 15.59 6.63
CA TYR A 87 4.77 14.15 6.48
C TYR A 87 4.02 13.83 5.18
N ALA A 88 2.92 14.53 4.88
CA ALA A 88 2.19 14.39 3.63
C ALA A 88 3.07 14.69 2.41
N SER A 89 3.85 15.77 2.45
CA SER A 89 4.78 16.11 1.35
C SER A 89 5.95 15.12 1.24
N ARG A 90 6.42 14.53 2.34
CA ARG A 90 7.44 13.46 2.31
C ARG A 90 6.87 12.18 1.70
N VAL A 91 5.63 11.83 2.05
CA VAL A 91 4.89 10.70 1.47
C VAL A 91 4.71 10.89 -0.04
N GLU A 92 4.23 12.07 -0.46
CA GLU A 92 4.02 12.40 -1.87
C GLU A 92 5.34 12.33 -2.66
N ARG A 93 6.45 12.81 -2.09
CA ARG A 93 7.78 12.68 -2.70
C ARG A 93 8.32 11.25 -2.70
N SER A 94 7.89 10.40 -1.77
CA SER A 94 8.35 9.01 -1.68
C SER A 94 7.67 8.07 -2.67
N ILE A 95 6.52 8.48 -3.22
CA ILE A 95 5.76 7.70 -4.20
C ILE A 95 6.12 8.24 -5.58
N ASP A 96 7.13 7.65 -6.24
CA ASP A 96 7.43 7.95 -7.64
C ASP A 96 6.33 7.34 -8.54
N PRO A 97 5.52 8.14 -9.24
CA PRO A 97 4.43 7.64 -10.08
C PRO A 97 4.94 6.79 -11.26
N SER A 98 6.23 6.89 -11.61
CA SER A 98 6.87 6.11 -12.67
C SER A 98 7.44 4.78 -12.18
N GLU A 99 7.59 4.58 -10.87
CA GLU A 99 8.13 3.34 -10.28
C GLU A 99 7.39 2.08 -10.74
N PRO A 100 6.04 2.02 -10.77
CA PRO A 100 5.32 0.81 -11.19
C PRO A 100 5.60 0.46 -12.65
N ALA A 101 5.72 1.46 -13.52
CA ALA A 101 5.99 1.26 -14.94
C ALA A 101 7.44 0.81 -15.18
N ARG A 102 8.41 1.39 -14.45
CA ARG A 102 9.82 0.95 -14.51
C ARG A 102 9.97 -0.48 -14.01
N ALA A 103 9.37 -0.81 -12.86
CA ALA A 103 9.42 -2.15 -12.30
C ALA A 103 8.76 -3.20 -13.21
N ALA A 104 7.65 -2.84 -13.88
CA ALA A 104 7.03 -3.68 -14.90
C ALA A 104 7.94 -3.92 -16.10
N ALA A 105 8.64 -2.89 -16.58
CA ALA A 105 9.60 -3.01 -17.68
C ALA A 105 10.79 -3.91 -17.30
N GLU A 106 11.40 -3.72 -16.12
CA GLU A 106 12.49 -4.55 -15.62
C GLU A 106 12.07 -6.03 -15.44
N ALA A 107 10.84 -6.26 -14.99
CA ALA A 107 10.28 -7.59 -14.91
C ALA A 107 10.05 -8.21 -16.29
N TRP A 108 9.63 -7.42 -17.27
CA TRP A 108 9.46 -7.89 -18.64
C TRP A 108 10.79 -8.29 -19.29
N GLU A 109 11.86 -7.53 -19.05
CA GLU A 109 13.20 -7.81 -19.59
C GLU A 109 13.80 -9.13 -19.05
N THR A 110 13.46 -9.49 -17.81
CA THR A 110 13.94 -10.71 -17.16
C THR A 110 13.07 -11.95 -17.44
N ARG A 111 12.16 -11.87 -18.41
CA ARG A 111 11.23 -12.96 -18.75
C ARG A 111 12.00 -14.18 -19.30
N PRO A 112 11.73 -15.40 -18.80
CA PRO A 112 12.29 -16.62 -19.38
C PRO A 112 11.69 -16.92 -20.76
N ALA A 113 12.36 -17.76 -21.55
CA ALA A 113 11.78 -18.29 -22.76
C ALA A 113 10.58 -19.20 -22.44
N LEU A 114 9.45 -18.95 -23.12
CA LEU A 114 8.17 -19.62 -22.83
C LEU A 114 7.83 -20.63 -23.92
N ASP A 115 7.96 -21.91 -23.60
CA ASP A 115 7.44 -23.02 -24.40
C ASP A 115 5.89 -23.11 -24.31
N PRO A 116 5.22 -23.91 -25.16
CA PRO A 116 3.76 -24.02 -25.13
C PRO A 116 3.17 -24.49 -23.79
N ALA A 117 3.86 -25.37 -23.05
CA ALA A 117 3.38 -25.89 -21.78
C ALA A 117 3.47 -24.82 -20.68
N ARG A 118 4.56 -24.06 -20.65
CA ARG A 118 4.81 -22.91 -19.78
C ARG A 118 3.84 -21.77 -20.07
N ARG A 119 3.52 -21.51 -21.34
CA ARG A 119 2.46 -20.56 -21.73
C ARG A 119 1.11 -20.97 -21.15
N ALA A 120 0.74 -22.25 -21.24
CA ALA A 120 -0.52 -22.74 -20.69
C ALA A 120 -0.59 -22.58 -19.16
N ARG A 121 0.50 -22.83 -18.44
CA ARG A 121 0.59 -22.58 -16.99
C ARG A 121 0.45 -21.10 -16.64
N LEU A 122 1.12 -20.21 -17.39
CA LEU A 122 0.97 -18.77 -17.19
C LEU A 122 -0.46 -18.29 -17.46
N LEU A 123 -1.11 -18.79 -18.50
CA LEU A 123 -2.52 -18.47 -18.77
C LEU A 123 -3.42 -18.90 -17.61
N ARG A 124 -3.18 -20.09 -17.03
CA ARG A 124 -3.91 -20.53 -15.84
C ARG A 124 -3.66 -19.60 -14.66
N LEU A 125 -2.40 -19.23 -14.40
CA LEU A 125 -2.04 -18.28 -13.34
C LEU A 125 -2.70 -16.90 -13.55
N MET A 126 -2.71 -16.39 -14.78
CA MET A 126 -3.38 -15.14 -15.15
C MET A 126 -4.90 -15.20 -14.90
N ASN A 127 -5.53 -16.32 -15.26
CA ASN A 127 -6.96 -16.52 -15.04
C ASN A 127 -7.29 -16.63 -13.54
N LEU A 128 -6.47 -17.36 -12.76
CA LEU A 128 -6.60 -17.43 -11.31
C LEU A 128 -6.39 -16.05 -10.66
N PHE A 129 -5.44 -15.26 -11.15
CA PHE A 129 -5.22 -13.89 -10.68
C PHE A 129 -6.43 -12.98 -10.93
N ARG A 130 -7.09 -13.10 -12.09
CA ARG A 130 -8.36 -12.39 -12.37
C ARG A 130 -9.47 -12.84 -11.42
N ALA A 131 -9.51 -14.12 -11.11
CA ALA A 131 -10.48 -14.72 -10.18
C ALA A 131 -10.12 -14.58 -8.70
N ALA A 132 -8.99 -13.96 -8.35
CA ALA A 132 -8.45 -13.93 -6.97
C ALA A 132 -9.35 -13.26 -5.92
N HIS A 133 -10.41 -12.56 -6.36
CA HIS A 133 -11.46 -12.03 -5.50
C HIS A 133 -12.36 -13.13 -4.90
N LEU A 134 -12.32 -14.35 -5.45
CA LEU A 134 -13.05 -15.49 -4.91
C LEU A 134 -12.19 -16.21 -3.86
N PRO A 135 -12.75 -16.58 -2.70
CA PRO A 135 -11.97 -17.15 -1.58
C PRO A 135 -11.21 -18.43 -1.97
N GLY A 136 -11.81 -19.33 -2.76
CA GLY A 136 -11.12 -20.55 -3.23
C GLY A 136 -10.11 -20.32 -4.36
N ALA A 137 -10.25 -19.24 -5.14
CA ALA A 137 -9.35 -18.98 -6.26
C ALA A 137 -7.96 -18.51 -5.79
N ARG A 138 -7.88 -17.89 -4.60
CA ARG A 138 -6.61 -17.45 -4.04
C ARG A 138 -5.75 -18.59 -3.54
N GLU A 139 -6.33 -19.59 -2.90
CA GLU A 139 -5.61 -20.79 -2.46
C GLU A 139 -5.03 -21.52 -3.67
N LEU A 140 -5.84 -21.69 -4.72
CA LEU A 140 -5.41 -22.25 -5.99
C LEU A 140 -4.33 -21.40 -6.67
N LEU A 141 -4.46 -20.07 -6.63
CA LEU A 141 -3.44 -19.15 -7.13
C LEU A 141 -2.11 -19.31 -6.38
N MET A 142 -2.15 -19.44 -5.06
CA MET A 142 -0.96 -19.66 -4.23
C MET A 142 -0.32 -21.02 -4.48
N ALA A 143 -1.12 -22.07 -4.65
CA ALA A 143 -0.63 -23.40 -5.00
C ALA A 143 0.06 -23.40 -6.37
N GLU A 144 -0.59 -22.86 -7.40
CA GLU A 144 -0.04 -22.75 -8.76
C GLU A 144 1.22 -21.87 -8.78
N LEU A 145 1.24 -20.77 -8.01
CA LEU A 145 2.42 -19.92 -7.86
C LEU A 145 3.57 -20.66 -7.16
N GLY A 146 3.26 -21.52 -6.19
CA GLY A 146 4.22 -22.37 -5.50
C GLY A 146 4.88 -23.38 -6.46
N GLU A 147 4.07 -24.04 -7.30
CA GLU A 147 4.57 -24.96 -8.33
C GLU A 147 5.42 -24.23 -9.38
N LEU A 148 5.00 -23.05 -9.83
CA LEU A 148 5.81 -22.23 -10.75
C LEU A 148 7.09 -21.72 -10.10
N SER A 149 7.06 -21.41 -8.80
CA SER A 149 8.26 -21.01 -8.06
C SER A 149 9.24 -22.16 -7.86
N ALA A 150 8.82 -23.41 -8.04
CA ALA A 150 9.71 -24.57 -8.01
C ALA A 150 10.44 -24.78 -9.35
N ASP A 151 9.95 -24.20 -10.45
CA ASP A 151 10.66 -24.18 -11.73
C ASP A 151 11.79 -23.12 -11.68
N PRO A 152 13.06 -23.51 -11.90
CA PRO A 152 14.20 -22.61 -11.77
C PRO A 152 14.16 -21.42 -12.74
N ASP A 153 13.51 -21.55 -13.89
CA ASP A 153 13.39 -20.46 -14.87
C ASP A 153 12.38 -19.41 -14.39
N PHE A 154 11.29 -19.85 -13.77
CA PHE A 154 10.23 -18.99 -13.23
C PHE A 154 10.59 -18.40 -11.87
N ALA A 155 11.31 -19.13 -11.02
CA ALA A 155 11.81 -18.64 -9.74
C ALA A 155 12.73 -17.40 -9.86
N ARG A 156 13.48 -17.33 -10.96
CA ARG A 156 14.36 -16.20 -11.27
C ARG A 156 13.60 -15.02 -11.86
N TRP A 157 12.40 -15.27 -12.40
CA TRP A 157 11.60 -14.21 -12.97
C TRP A 157 11.01 -13.33 -11.87
N ARG A 158 11.36 -12.04 -11.92
CA ARG A 158 10.96 -11.04 -10.91
C ARG A 158 9.44 -10.99 -10.71
N LEU A 159 8.67 -11.15 -11.78
CA LEU A 159 7.21 -11.14 -11.72
C LEU A 159 6.65 -12.18 -10.76
N ILE A 160 7.18 -13.42 -10.76
CA ILE A 160 6.65 -14.50 -9.92
C ILE A 160 6.90 -14.22 -8.44
N ARG A 161 8.10 -13.73 -8.11
CA ARG A 161 8.46 -13.29 -6.76
C ARG A 161 7.57 -12.13 -6.30
N ASP A 162 7.44 -11.13 -7.14
CA ASP A 162 6.68 -9.91 -6.84
C ASP A 162 5.18 -10.19 -6.73
N LEU A 163 4.65 -11.15 -7.49
CA LEU A 163 3.28 -11.62 -7.41
C LEU A 163 3.01 -12.38 -6.11
N LYS A 164 3.97 -13.19 -5.64
CA LYS A 164 3.89 -13.87 -4.34
C LYS A 164 3.76 -12.84 -3.21
N ASP A 165 4.66 -11.86 -3.21
CA ASP A 165 4.68 -10.79 -2.23
C ASP A 165 3.40 -9.97 -2.29
N LEU A 166 2.88 -9.68 -3.49
CA LEU A 166 1.61 -8.98 -3.70
C LEU A 166 0.44 -9.71 -3.02
N ILE A 167 0.27 -10.99 -3.31
CA ILE A 167 -0.87 -11.75 -2.79
C ILE A 167 -0.73 -11.97 -1.28
N LEU A 168 0.48 -12.14 -0.75
CA LEU A 168 0.71 -12.17 0.71
C LEU A 168 0.39 -10.81 1.35
N ALA A 169 0.80 -9.73 0.70
CA ALA A 169 0.59 -8.36 1.14
C ALA A 169 -0.88 -7.92 1.17
N GLU A 170 -1.71 -8.46 0.28
CA GLU A 170 -3.15 -8.14 0.20
C GLU A 170 -3.94 -8.73 1.39
N GLY A 171 -3.48 -9.81 2.04
CA GLY A 171 -4.19 -10.46 3.17
C GLY A 171 -5.63 -10.89 2.79
N PRO A 172 -6.41 -11.57 3.65
CA PRO A 172 -7.79 -12.00 3.36
C PRO A 172 -8.80 -10.85 3.15
N ALA A 173 -8.37 -9.58 3.19
CA ALA A 173 -9.22 -8.40 3.23
C ALA A 173 -9.82 -7.96 1.86
N LEU A 174 -9.94 -8.86 0.90
CA LEU A 174 -10.76 -8.66 -0.30
C LEU A 174 -11.95 -9.63 -0.22
N GLY A 175 -12.88 -9.27 0.67
CA GLY A 175 -14.21 -9.85 0.84
C GLY A 175 -15.10 -8.81 1.49
#